data_AF-A0A921RAA9-F1
#
_entry.id   AF-A0A921RAA9-F1
#
_cell.length_a   1.000
_cell.length_b   1.000
_cell.length_c   1.000
_cell.angle_alpha   90.00
_cell.angle_beta   90.00
_cell.angle_gamma   90.00
#
_symmetry.space_group_name_H-M   'P 1'
#
loop_
_entity.id
_entity.type
_entity.pdbx_description
1 polymer ?
#
loop_
_entity_poly.entity_id
_entity_poly.type
_entity_poly.pdbx_seq_one_letter_code
_entity_poly.pdbx_strand_id
1 'polypeptide(L)'
;MPTKAILQRSTCTQGAPTMLPRRLISSTWPGSRRLWPEPWWPNPSPAALASTTTRDGDGKMEISCNGEGALFVVAQADDLTADDVKKFKPPPERRRLFVPLVEPSSIMLAVQVTFLKYGGVALGTAVHHVAVDALSAFHFFQTWSAFSKHGNRPTVELPCHDRTLLRARSPPAVHPNALSMFYPKHILSNPSRPLASQVFTISNDWIASLKHLCGGGTSTFCVCTCVACRLPPDSQAYLVFPADLRHRMRPPLSSCYFGNAMFWLGVTSAARDIAIEALGSIASRIRGTIDRMDDELVRFAIDYFEMAEMDSRPPRGTLPHITS
;
A
#
# COMPACT_ATOMS: atom_id res chain seq x y z
N MET A 1 3.17 9.68 6.85
CA MET A 1 1.71 9.54 6.58
C MET A 1 1.22 8.09 6.42
N PRO A 2 2.05 7.07 6.13
CA PRO A 2 1.60 5.66 6.16
C PRO A 2 1.50 5.05 7.57
N THR A 3 2.26 5.57 8.54
CA THR A 3 2.35 4.94 9.88
C THR A 3 1.10 5.09 10.74
N LYS A 4 0.30 6.13 10.48
CA LYS A 4 -1.04 6.29 11.06
C LYS A 4 -2.03 5.20 10.63
N ALA A 5 -1.70 4.44 9.57
CA ALA A 5 -2.56 3.39 9.03
C ALA A 5 -2.38 2.04 9.74
N ILE A 6 -1.25 1.83 10.42
CA ILE A 6 -0.92 0.57 11.10
C ILE A 6 -1.69 0.44 12.42
N LEU A 7 -1.91 1.55 13.10
CA LEU A 7 -2.47 1.62 14.46
C LEU A 7 -3.97 1.85 14.51
N GLN A 8 -4.66 1.64 13.39
CA GLN A 8 -6.08 1.92 13.28
C GLN A 8 -6.91 0.89 14.02
N ARG A 9 -7.92 1.39 14.73
CA ARG A 9 -8.98 0.56 15.29
C ARG A 9 -10.05 0.36 14.22
N SER A 10 -10.69 -0.80 14.27
CA SER A 10 -11.86 -1.11 13.45
C SER A 10 -12.88 -1.83 14.32
N THR A 11 -14.05 -1.22 14.51
CA THR A 11 -15.24 -1.94 14.99
C THR A 11 -15.97 -2.55 13.79
N CYS A 12 -15.38 -3.57 13.18
CA CYS A 12 -16.09 -4.36 12.18
C CYS A 12 -16.72 -5.56 12.88
N THR A 13 -17.99 -5.44 13.23
CA THR A 13 -18.81 -6.62 13.50
C THR A 13 -18.99 -7.38 12.19
N GLN A 14 -19.15 -8.71 12.23
CA GLN A 14 -19.39 -9.55 11.05
C GLN A 14 -20.80 -9.30 10.44
N GLY A 15 -21.16 -8.04 10.22
CA GLY A 15 -22.34 -7.61 9.52
C GLY A 15 -22.10 -7.61 8.02
N ALA A 16 -23.14 -7.99 7.29
CA ALA A 16 -23.23 -8.03 5.85
C ALA A 16 -23.01 -6.66 5.16
N PRO A 17 -21.89 -6.40 4.43
CA PRO A 17 -21.81 -5.21 3.58
C PRO A 17 -22.67 -5.35 2.32
N THR A 18 -23.66 -4.46 2.17
CA THR A 18 -24.45 -4.32 0.93
C THR A 18 -23.74 -3.35 0.00
N MET A 19 -23.41 -3.75 -1.23
CA MET A 19 -23.08 -2.78 -2.28
C MET A 19 -24.37 -2.16 -2.79
N LEU A 20 -24.74 -0.99 -2.28
CA LEU A 20 -25.76 -0.17 -2.93
C LEU A 20 -25.12 0.57 -4.10
N PRO A 21 -25.66 0.49 -5.33
CA PRO A 21 -25.18 1.29 -6.44
C PRO A 21 -25.58 2.75 -6.18
N ARG A 22 -24.72 3.51 -5.50
CA ARG A 22 -24.92 4.96 -5.36
C ARG A 22 -24.59 5.62 -6.69
N ARG A 23 -25.63 5.80 -7.50
CA ARG A 23 -25.70 6.56 -8.76
C ARG A 23 -24.72 6.06 -9.83
N LEU A 24 -25.26 5.50 -10.92
CA LEU A 24 -24.64 5.64 -12.23
C LEU A 24 -24.46 7.15 -12.48
N ILE A 25 -23.29 7.70 -12.18
CA ILE A 25 -22.85 8.94 -12.79
C ILE A 25 -22.40 8.54 -14.19
N SER A 26 -23.37 8.40 -15.10
CA SER A 26 -23.01 8.44 -16.52
C SER A 26 -22.51 9.87 -16.76
N SER A 27 -21.21 10.06 -16.92
CA SER A 27 -20.74 11.25 -17.63
C SER A 27 -21.30 11.12 -19.05
N THR A 28 -22.39 11.83 -19.30
CA THR A 28 -23.26 11.77 -20.48
C THR A 28 -22.50 11.84 -21.81
N TRP A 29 -22.79 10.91 -22.72
CA TRP A 29 -23.37 11.18 -24.06
C TRP A 29 -24.39 10.05 -24.40
N PRO A 30 -25.45 10.34 -25.18
CA PRO A 30 -26.70 9.58 -25.16
C PRO A 30 -26.66 8.41 -26.14
N GLY A 31 -26.78 7.18 -25.62
CA GLY A 31 -27.03 6.04 -26.50
C GLY A 31 -26.54 4.70 -25.97
N SER A 32 -27.07 4.23 -24.84
CA SER A 32 -27.40 2.81 -24.63
C SER A 32 -27.78 2.59 -23.16
N ARG A 33 -29.07 2.67 -22.85
CA ARG A 33 -29.59 2.06 -21.63
C ARG A 33 -29.72 0.56 -21.88
N ARG A 34 -28.74 -0.22 -21.45
CA ARG A 34 -29.01 -1.61 -21.05
C ARG A 34 -29.01 -1.63 -19.52
N LEU A 35 -30.22 -1.63 -18.96
CA LEU A 35 -30.47 -1.92 -17.56
C LEU A 35 -29.99 -3.35 -17.32
N TRP A 36 -28.95 -3.52 -16.50
CA TRP A 36 -28.57 -4.83 -15.96
C TRP A 36 -29.13 -4.98 -14.55
N PRO A 37 -29.64 -6.16 -14.19
CA PRO A 37 -30.22 -6.40 -12.88
C PRO A 37 -29.12 -6.45 -11.80
N GLU A 38 -29.40 -5.77 -10.68
CA GLU A 38 -28.85 -5.85 -9.31
C GLU A 38 -27.34 -6.16 -9.10
N PRO A 39 -26.62 -5.40 -8.24
CA PRO A 39 -25.21 -5.61 -7.99
C PRO A 39 -24.92 -6.96 -7.32
N TRP A 40 -24.01 -7.70 -7.94
CA TRP A 40 -23.57 -9.04 -7.56
C TRP A 40 -22.63 -9.00 -6.36
N TRP A 41 -23.16 -9.11 -5.12
CA TRP A 41 -22.34 -9.44 -3.94
C TRP A 41 -23.12 -10.16 -2.83
N PRO A 42 -22.85 -11.45 -2.56
CA PRO A 42 -23.26 -12.11 -1.31
C PRO A 42 -22.18 -11.95 -0.22
N ASN A 43 -22.60 -11.62 1.00
CA ASN A 43 -21.79 -11.42 2.21
C ASN A 43 -20.91 -12.60 2.65
N PRO A 44 -19.91 -12.39 3.56
CA PRO A 44 -19.20 -11.16 3.91
C PRO A 44 -17.68 -11.34 3.72
N SER A 45 -17.03 -10.47 2.93
CA SER A 45 -15.56 -10.43 2.88
C SER A 45 -14.93 -9.03 2.67
N PRO A 46 -15.63 -7.96 2.22
CA PRO A 46 -14.99 -6.65 2.09
C PRO A 46 -15.53 -5.61 3.07
N ALA A 47 -15.96 -6.00 4.27
CA ALA A 47 -16.59 -5.06 5.22
C ALA A 47 -15.76 -3.78 5.43
N ALA A 48 -14.42 -3.90 5.49
CA ALA A 48 -13.48 -2.78 5.65
C ALA A 48 -13.21 -1.94 4.38
N LEU A 49 -13.51 -2.45 3.19
CA LEU A 49 -13.36 -1.71 1.92
C LEU A 49 -14.69 -1.13 1.41
N ALA A 50 -15.81 -1.69 1.86
CA ALA A 50 -17.17 -1.18 1.69
C ALA A 50 -17.59 -0.22 2.82
N SER A 51 -16.60 0.46 3.42
CA SER A 51 -16.70 1.22 4.65
C SER A 51 -16.34 2.69 4.40
N THR A 52 -16.55 3.53 5.41
CA THR A 52 -16.04 4.91 5.41
C THR A 52 -15.02 5.12 6.53
N THR A 53 -14.17 6.14 6.42
CA THR A 53 -13.35 6.60 7.56
C THR A 53 -14.11 7.59 8.43
N THR A 54 -14.04 7.39 9.73
CA THR A 54 -14.56 8.30 10.77
C THR A 54 -13.45 8.65 11.77
N ARG A 55 -13.77 9.52 12.73
CA ARG A 55 -12.94 9.72 13.93
C ARG A 55 -13.73 9.30 15.16
N ASP A 56 -13.07 8.65 16.11
CA ASP A 56 -13.66 8.33 17.41
C ASP A 56 -13.72 9.58 18.32
N GLY A 57 -14.26 9.40 19.53
CA GLY A 57 -14.38 10.48 20.52
C GLY A 57 -13.03 11.09 20.97
N ASP A 58 -11.93 10.34 20.80
CA ASP A 58 -10.57 10.77 21.10
C ASP A 58 -9.87 11.38 19.85
N GLY A 59 -10.58 11.51 18.74
CA GLY A 59 -10.07 12.06 17.49
C GLY A 59 -9.20 11.10 16.67
N LYS A 60 -9.09 9.83 17.06
CA LYS A 60 -8.35 8.80 16.33
C LYS A 60 -9.13 8.35 15.09
N MET A 61 -8.43 8.06 14.00
CA MET A 61 -9.05 7.57 12.77
C MET A 61 -9.55 6.14 12.96
N GLU A 62 -10.80 5.90 12.58
CA GLU A 62 -11.45 4.60 12.65
C GLU A 62 -12.07 4.22 11.29
N ILE A 63 -12.12 2.92 11.01
CA ILE A 63 -12.81 2.35 9.86
C ILE A 63 -14.24 2.00 10.30
N SER A 64 -15.21 2.78 9.84
CA SER A 64 -16.63 2.56 10.11
C SER A 64 -17.20 1.58 9.08
N CYS A 65 -17.33 0.32 9.49
CA CYS A 65 -17.97 -0.77 8.74
C CYS A 65 -19.50 -0.60 8.67
N ASN A 66 -19.97 0.54 8.15
CA ASN A 66 -21.38 0.94 8.10
C ASN A 66 -22.16 0.43 6.88
N GLY A 67 -21.53 -0.32 5.98
CA GLY A 67 -22.17 -0.87 4.79
C GLY A 67 -22.54 0.18 3.74
N GLU A 68 -21.93 1.37 3.74
CA GLU A 68 -22.16 2.39 2.71
C GLU A 68 -21.69 1.95 1.30
N GLY A 69 -20.85 0.91 1.22
CA GLY A 69 -20.44 0.30 -0.04
C GLY A 69 -19.16 0.90 -0.62
N ALA A 70 -18.76 0.39 -1.78
CA ALA A 70 -17.66 0.90 -2.58
C ALA A 70 -18.20 1.70 -3.77
N LEU A 71 -17.44 2.69 -4.24
CA LEU A 71 -17.78 3.41 -5.48
C LEU A 71 -17.53 2.48 -6.67
N PHE A 72 -18.53 2.23 -7.50
CA PHE A 72 -18.41 1.38 -8.69
C PHE A 72 -18.87 2.14 -9.94
N VAL A 73 -17.97 2.30 -10.90
CA VAL A 73 -18.18 3.05 -12.15
C VAL A 73 -18.04 2.11 -13.34
N VAL A 74 -18.94 2.22 -14.29
CA VAL A 74 -18.82 1.57 -15.61
C VAL A 74 -18.64 2.66 -16.65
N ALA A 75 -17.61 2.51 -17.49
CA ALA A 75 -17.27 3.45 -18.55
C ALA A 75 -17.01 2.71 -19.87
N GLN A 76 -16.99 3.46 -20.96
CA GLN A 76 -16.71 2.97 -22.30
C GLN A 76 -15.74 3.92 -22.99
N ALA A 77 -14.75 3.38 -23.69
CA ALA A 77 -13.76 4.10 -24.47
C ALA A 77 -13.65 3.45 -25.86
N ASP A 78 -14.49 3.91 -26.78
CA ASP A 78 -14.64 3.33 -28.13
C ASP A 78 -13.45 3.61 -29.06
N ASP A 79 -12.61 4.57 -28.69
CA ASP A 79 -11.42 5.01 -29.41
C ASP A 79 -10.12 4.34 -28.94
N LEU A 80 -10.16 3.61 -27.81
CA LEU A 80 -8.98 2.98 -27.21
C LEU A 80 -9.04 1.46 -27.37
N THR A 81 -7.93 0.85 -27.81
CA THR A 81 -7.73 -0.60 -27.78
C THR A 81 -6.93 -1.03 -26.56
N ALA A 82 -6.97 -2.32 -26.21
CA ALA A 82 -6.14 -2.87 -25.13
C ALA A 82 -4.63 -2.66 -25.38
N ASP A 83 -4.18 -2.65 -26.63
CA ASP A 83 -2.78 -2.42 -26.97
C ASP A 83 -2.37 -0.96 -26.81
N ASP A 84 -3.29 -0.02 -27.02
CA ASP A 84 -3.05 1.40 -26.71
C ASP A 84 -2.87 1.58 -25.20
N VAL A 85 -3.66 0.85 -24.39
CA VAL A 85 -3.51 0.86 -22.93
C VAL A 85 -2.15 0.33 -22.50
N LYS A 86 -1.65 -0.77 -23.08
CA LYS A 86 -0.32 -1.32 -22.78
C LYS A 86 0.81 -0.34 -23.13
N LYS A 87 0.63 0.47 -24.18
CA LYS A 87 1.61 1.46 -24.62
C LYS A 87 1.63 2.71 -23.74
N PHE A 88 0.70 2.86 -22.79
CA PHE A 88 0.72 4.01 -21.88
C PHE A 88 2.00 4.03 -21.04
N LYS A 89 2.92 4.92 -21.42
CA LYS A 89 3.96 5.47 -20.56
C LYS A 89 3.30 6.61 -19.78
N PRO A 90 2.87 6.43 -18.52
CA PRO A 90 1.79 7.27 -18.00
C PRO A 90 2.29 8.66 -17.58
N PRO A 91 1.83 9.76 -18.21
CA PRO A 91 1.60 11.00 -17.47
C PRO A 91 0.39 10.82 -16.53
N PRO A 92 0.31 11.59 -15.43
CA PRO A 92 -0.75 11.48 -14.42
C PRO A 92 -2.17 11.61 -14.99
N GLU A 93 -2.34 12.40 -16.05
CA GLU A 93 -3.64 12.73 -16.64
C GLU A 93 -4.33 11.52 -17.26
N ARG A 94 -3.59 10.62 -17.92
CA ARG A 94 -4.16 9.44 -18.59
C ARG A 94 -4.58 8.35 -17.60
N ARG A 95 -4.03 8.34 -16.38
CA ARG A 95 -4.50 7.43 -15.31
C ARG A 95 -5.93 7.76 -14.87
N ARG A 96 -6.34 9.04 -14.96
CA ARG A 96 -7.69 9.50 -14.61
C ARG A 96 -8.77 8.97 -15.55
N LEU A 97 -8.39 8.44 -16.73
CA LEU A 97 -9.34 7.82 -17.66
C LEU A 97 -9.86 6.48 -17.13
N PHE A 98 -9.08 5.77 -16.31
CA PHE A 98 -9.40 4.41 -15.88
C PHE A 98 -9.66 4.28 -14.40
N VAL A 99 -9.37 5.31 -13.60
CA VAL A 99 -9.58 5.33 -12.16
C VAL A 99 -10.57 6.43 -11.83
N PRO A 100 -11.65 6.14 -11.08
CA PRO A 100 -12.67 7.13 -10.80
C PRO A 100 -12.13 8.22 -9.88
N LEU A 101 -12.67 9.43 -10.00
CA LEU A 101 -12.46 10.47 -9.02
C LEU A 101 -13.11 10.05 -7.69
N VAL A 102 -12.32 10.02 -6.62
CA VAL A 102 -12.78 9.57 -5.30
C VAL A 102 -13.21 10.78 -4.48
N GLU A 103 -14.52 11.00 -4.41
CA GLU A 103 -15.13 12.02 -3.55
C GLU A 103 -16.42 11.47 -2.90
N PRO A 104 -16.61 11.63 -1.58
CA PRO A 104 -15.69 12.25 -0.61
C PRO A 104 -14.45 11.40 -0.28
N SER A 105 -13.45 12.00 0.37
CA SER A 105 -12.20 11.33 0.77
C SER A 105 -12.39 10.16 1.76
N SER A 106 -13.60 10.02 2.33
CA SER A 106 -13.97 8.93 3.21
C SER A 106 -14.29 7.62 2.47
N ILE A 107 -14.39 7.62 1.14
CA ILE A 107 -14.57 6.39 0.35
C ILE A 107 -13.30 5.53 0.43
N MET A 108 -13.45 4.28 0.89
CA MET A 108 -12.31 3.36 1.06
C MET A 108 -11.91 2.62 -0.21
N LEU A 109 -12.88 2.30 -1.06
CA LEU A 109 -12.66 1.61 -2.33
C LEU A 109 -13.48 2.26 -3.44
N ALA A 110 -12.81 2.52 -4.55
CA ALA A 110 -13.45 2.86 -5.81
C ALA A 110 -12.93 1.96 -6.92
N VAL A 111 -13.83 1.50 -7.77
CA VAL A 111 -13.58 0.58 -8.88
C VAL A 111 -14.20 1.16 -10.13
N GLN A 112 -13.45 1.12 -11.24
CA GLN A 112 -13.97 1.45 -12.55
C GLN A 112 -13.68 0.32 -13.54
N VAL A 113 -14.73 -0.14 -14.20
CA VAL A 113 -14.67 -1.07 -15.34
C VAL A 113 -14.84 -0.25 -16.61
N THR A 114 -13.83 -0.23 -17.47
CA THR A 114 -13.86 0.49 -18.75
C THR A 114 -13.83 -0.49 -19.90
N PHE A 115 -14.91 -0.56 -20.67
CA PHE A 115 -14.98 -1.32 -21.91
C PHE A 115 -14.24 -0.56 -23.02
N LEU A 116 -13.30 -1.24 -23.65
CA LEU A 116 -12.46 -0.73 -24.73
C LEU A 116 -12.97 -1.25 -26.08
N LYS A 117 -12.47 -0.66 -27.15
CA LYS A 117 -12.71 -1.14 -28.51
C LYS A 117 -12.36 -2.62 -28.65
N TYR A 118 -13.13 -3.34 -29.47
CA TYR A 118 -12.96 -4.76 -29.77
C TYR A 118 -13.05 -5.69 -28.56
N GLY A 119 -13.79 -5.30 -27.51
CA GLY A 119 -14.05 -6.15 -26.35
C GLY A 119 -12.92 -6.18 -25.32
N GLY A 120 -11.93 -5.28 -25.42
CA GLY A 120 -10.97 -5.09 -24.35
C GLY A 120 -11.63 -4.54 -23.08
N VAL A 121 -11.05 -4.82 -21.92
CA VAL A 121 -11.52 -4.28 -20.63
C VAL A 121 -10.34 -3.78 -19.83
N ALA A 122 -10.45 -2.56 -19.29
CA ALA A 122 -9.55 -2.03 -18.29
C ALA A 122 -10.26 -1.97 -16.94
N LEU A 123 -9.60 -2.45 -15.88
CA LEU A 123 -10.08 -2.39 -14.51
C LEU A 123 -9.15 -1.47 -13.73
N GLY A 124 -9.66 -0.31 -13.30
CA GLY A 124 -8.93 0.62 -12.45
C GLY A 124 -9.52 0.69 -11.06
N THR A 125 -8.66 0.89 -10.07
CA THR A 125 -9.02 0.87 -8.66
C THR A 125 -8.33 1.99 -7.91
N ALA A 126 -9.06 2.64 -7.01
CA ALA A 126 -8.50 3.51 -5.98
C ALA A 126 -8.82 2.92 -4.62
N VAL A 127 -7.79 2.72 -3.81
CA VAL A 127 -7.91 2.14 -2.46
C VAL A 127 -7.31 3.12 -1.47
N HIS A 128 -8.07 3.45 -0.44
CA HIS A 128 -7.59 4.33 0.60
C HIS A 128 -6.57 3.58 1.46
N HIS A 129 -5.29 3.94 1.34
CA HIS A 129 -4.16 3.21 1.93
C HIS A 129 -4.23 3.11 3.47
N VAL A 130 -5.04 3.96 4.11
CA VAL A 130 -5.27 3.85 5.55
C VAL A 130 -5.91 2.50 5.92
N ALA A 131 -6.79 1.97 5.05
CA ALA A 131 -7.47 0.71 5.30
C ALA A 131 -6.53 -0.49 5.15
N VAL A 132 -5.69 -0.52 4.12
CA VAL A 132 -4.96 -1.74 3.72
C VAL A 132 -3.58 -1.43 3.14
N ASP A 133 -2.63 -2.35 3.38
CA ASP A 133 -1.39 -2.43 2.60
C ASP A 133 -1.59 -3.14 1.26
N ALA A 134 -0.53 -3.19 0.44
CA ALA A 134 -0.58 -3.81 -0.88
C ALA A 134 -0.95 -5.31 -0.82
N LEU A 135 -0.43 -6.05 0.16
CA LEU A 135 -0.71 -7.49 0.31
C LEU A 135 -2.20 -7.72 0.61
N SER A 136 -2.78 -6.93 1.51
CA SER A 136 -4.21 -6.97 1.82
C SER A 136 -5.07 -6.57 0.63
N ALA A 137 -4.67 -5.55 -0.14
CA ALA A 137 -5.37 -5.17 -1.36
C ALA A 137 -5.34 -6.28 -2.43
N PHE A 138 -4.21 -6.97 -2.61
CA PHE A 138 -4.13 -8.12 -3.51
C PHE A 138 -4.96 -9.31 -3.03
N HIS A 139 -4.99 -9.58 -1.72
CA HIS A 139 -5.87 -10.60 -1.15
C HIS A 139 -7.35 -10.28 -1.40
N PHE A 140 -7.75 -9.00 -1.32
CA PHE A 140 -9.08 -8.57 -1.75
C PHE A 140 -9.33 -8.87 -3.24
N PHE A 141 -8.40 -8.54 -4.14
CA PHE A 141 -8.59 -8.80 -5.57
C PHE A 141 -8.64 -10.29 -5.91
N GLN A 142 -7.83 -11.11 -5.25
CA GLN A 142 -7.87 -12.57 -5.39
C GLN A 142 -9.21 -13.13 -4.92
N THR A 143 -9.68 -12.67 -3.76
CA THR A 143 -10.97 -13.04 -3.19
C THR A 143 -12.11 -12.62 -4.13
N TRP A 144 -12.11 -11.37 -4.60
CA TRP A 144 -13.11 -10.87 -5.55
C TRP A 144 -13.12 -11.69 -6.85
N SER A 145 -11.95 -11.96 -7.44
CA SER A 145 -11.84 -12.76 -8.66
C SER A 145 -12.36 -14.19 -8.46
N ALA A 146 -12.06 -14.81 -7.33
CA ALA A 146 -12.53 -16.13 -6.97
C ALA A 146 -14.05 -16.18 -6.83
N PHE A 147 -14.65 -15.24 -6.11
CA PHE A 147 -16.11 -15.13 -5.98
C PHE A 147 -16.78 -14.92 -7.34
N SER A 148 -16.23 -14.05 -8.20
CA SER A 148 -16.77 -13.81 -9.54
C SER A 148 -16.73 -15.06 -10.44
N LYS A 149 -15.75 -15.95 -10.26
CA LYS A 149 -15.60 -17.17 -11.07
C LYS A 149 -16.36 -18.37 -10.52
N HIS A 150 -16.42 -18.50 -9.20
CA HIS A 150 -16.82 -19.74 -8.54
C HIS A 150 -18.03 -19.57 -7.61
N GLY A 151 -18.58 -18.36 -7.50
CA GLY A 151 -19.63 -18.04 -6.54
C GLY A 151 -19.13 -18.20 -5.10
N ASN A 152 -20.01 -18.63 -4.18
CA ASN A 152 -19.72 -18.73 -2.75
C ASN A 152 -18.89 -19.98 -2.36
N ARG A 153 -18.09 -20.52 -3.28
CA ARG A 153 -17.22 -21.67 -2.95
C ARG A 153 -15.99 -21.16 -2.18
N PRO A 154 -15.57 -21.84 -1.10
CA PRO A 154 -14.41 -21.43 -0.30
C PRO A 154 -13.12 -21.75 -1.05
N THR A 155 -12.77 -20.94 -2.04
CA THR A 155 -11.56 -21.10 -2.87
C THR A 155 -10.40 -20.22 -2.40
N VAL A 156 -10.65 -19.25 -1.53
CA VAL A 156 -9.64 -18.36 -0.93
C VAL A 156 -9.92 -18.25 0.56
N GLU A 157 -8.87 -18.26 1.38
CA GLU A 157 -8.97 -18.09 2.83
C GLU A 157 -9.50 -16.70 3.18
N LEU A 158 -10.36 -16.63 4.21
CA LEU A 158 -11.03 -15.39 4.60
C LEU A 158 -10.06 -14.40 5.26
N PRO A 159 -10.26 -13.08 5.07
CA PRO A 159 -9.43 -12.06 5.70
C PRO A 159 -9.56 -12.07 7.23
N CYS A 160 -8.42 -11.95 7.91
CA CYS A 160 -8.34 -11.74 9.35
C CYS A 160 -8.40 -10.24 9.64
N HIS A 161 -9.53 -9.78 10.19
CA HIS A 161 -9.79 -8.38 10.51
C HIS A 161 -9.37 -7.97 11.93
N ASP A 162 -8.75 -8.86 12.71
CA ASP A 162 -8.30 -8.55 14.06
C ASP A 162 -7.07 -7.63 14.04
N ARG A 163 -7.33 -6.31 14.00
CA ARG A 163 -6.29 -5.27 14.06
C ARG A 163 -5.66 -5.12 15.45
N THR A 164 -6.24 -5.75 16.49
CA THR A 164 -5.69 -5.67 17.85
C THR A 164 -4.35 -6.40 17.96
N LEU A 165 -4.04 -7.29 17.00
CA LEU A 165 -2.75 -7.97 16.87
C LEU A 165 -1.56 -7.01 16.67
N LEU A 166 -1.80 -5.77 16.25
CA LEU A 166 -0.79 -4.71 16.09
C LEU A 166 -0.95 -3.55 17.09
N ARG A 167 -1.61 -3.79 18.22
CA ARG A 167 -1.74 -2.80 19.30
C ARG A 167 -0.41 -2.65 20.06
N ALA A 168 -0.11 -1.44 20.54
CA ALA A 168 1.01 -1.22 21.44
C ALA A 168 0.89 -2.02 22.73
N ARG A 169 2.05 -2.29 23.32
CA ARG A 169 2.18 -2.88 24.65
C ARG A 169 1.59 -1.93 25.71
N SER A 170 1.31 -2.50 26.88
CA SER A 170 0.86 -1.76 28.05
C SER A 170 1.73 -2.14 29.25
N PRO A 171 2.66 -1.28 29.69
CA PRO A 171 2.96 0.06 29.15
C PRO A 171 3.70 0.01 27.79
N PRO A 172 3.59 1.06 26.95
CA PRO A 172 4.43 1.20 25.77
C PRO A 172 5.90 1.35 26.16
N ALA A 173 6.80 0.78 25.37
CA ALA A 173 8.24 0.96 25.50
C ALA A 173 8.84 1.47 24.18
N VAL A 174 9.81 2.37 24.26
CA VAL A 174 10.48 2.95 23.07
C VAL A 174 11.97 2.66 23.16
N HIS A 175 12.54 2.12 22.07
CA HIS A 175 13.98 1.91 21.96
C HIS A 175 14.59 2.88 20.94
N PRO A 176 15.70 3.58 21.24
CA PRO A 176 16.32 4.56 20.33
C PRO A 176 16.58 4.04 18.91
N ASN A 177 16.99 2.77 18.78
CA ASN A 177 17.25 2.15 17.48
C ASN A 177 16.00 2.04 16.58
N ALA A 178 14.80 1.91 17.15
CA ALA A 178 13.55 1.85 16.38
C ALA A 178 13.28 3.17 15.64
N LEU A 179 13.59 4.30 16.29
CA LEU A 179 13.41 5.64 15.73
C LEU A 179 14.28 5.87 14.49
N SER A 180 15.56 5.48 14.57
CA SER A 180 16.48 5.65 13.44
C SER A 180 16.12 4.80 12.22
N MET A 181 15.52 3.62 12.43
CA MET A 181 15.26 2.65 11.37
C MET A 181 13.93 2.90 10.65
N PHE A 182 12.88 3.27 11.39
CA PHE A 182 11.53 3.46 10.85
C PHE A 182 11.13 4.93 10.66
N TYR A 183 11.96 5.87 11.13
CA TYR A 183 11.76 7.30 10.96
C TYR A 183 13.04 7.98 10.47
N PRO A 184 13.50 7.69 9.23
CA PRO A 184 14.58 8.45 8.65
C PRO A 184 14.11 9.91 8.53
N LYS A 185 14.80 10.84 9.21
CA LYS A 185 14.47 12.27 9.29
C LYS A 185 14.55 12.93 7.90
N HIS A 186 13.57 12.71 7.04
CA HIS A 186 13.54 13.36 5.73
C HIS A 186 12.26 14.15 5.50
N ILE A 187 12.48 15.45 5.34
CA ILE A 187 11.60 16.34 4.62
C ILE A 187 11.79 15.95 3.15
N LEU A 188 10.86 15.15 2.60
CA LEU A 188 10.73 15.03 1.16
C LEU A 188 10.38 16.44 0.65
N SER A 189 11.39 17.17 0.16
CA SER A 189 11.17 18.46 -0.49
C SER A 189 10.32 18.21 -1.72
N ASN A 190 9.28 19.02 -1.91
CA ASN A 190 8.54 18.99 -3.17
C ASN A 190 9.53 19.23 -4.32
N PRO A 191 9.51 18.40 -5.36
CA PRO A 191 10.40 18.58 -6.49
C PRO A 191 10.14 19.95 -7.11
N SER A 192 11.20 20.72 -7.33
CA SER A 192 11.11 22.05 -7.95
C SER A 192 10.80 22.00 -9.45
N ARG A 193 10.78 20.79 -10.04
CA ARG A 193 10.56 20.55 -11.46
C ARG A 193 9.48 19.49 -11.69
N PRO A 194 8.78 19.53 -12.84
CA PRO A 194 7.84 18.48 -13.23
C PRO A 194 8.52 17.11 -13.25
N LEU A 195 7.92 16.14 -12.57
CA LEU A 195 8.38 14.75 -12.57
C LEU A 195 7.89 14.04 -13.84
N ALA A 196 8.80 13.39 -14.55
CA ALA A 196 8.45 12.44 -15.60
C ALA A 196 8.41 11.02 -15.02
N SER A 197 7.43 10.22 -15.44
CA SER A 197 7.31 8.81 -15.05
C SER A 197 7.68 7.93 -16.24
N GLN A 198 8.58 6.97 -16.03
CA GLN A 198 9.01 6.02 -17.05
C GLN A 198 8.96 4.60 -16.51
N VAL A 199 8.51 3.67 -17.36
CA VAL A 199 8.51 2.23 -17.06
C VAL A 199 9.71 1.61 -17.76
N PHE A 200 10.54 0.91 -16.98
CA PHE A 200 11.67 0.15 -17.49
C PHE A 200 11.36 -1.34 -17.34
N THR A 201 11.52 -2.10 -18.41
CA THR A 201 11.38 -3.56 -18.37
C THR A 201 12.76 -4.16 -18.17
N ILE A 202 12.93 -4.91 -17.08
CA ILE A 202 14.16 -5.66 -16.79
C ILE A 202 13.86 -7.13 -17.10
N SER A 203 14.58 -7.74 -18.04
CA SER A 203 14.35 -9.14 -18.40
C SER A 203 14.86 -10.11 -17.32
N ASN A 204 14.38 -11.35 -17.35
CA ASN A 204 14.85 -12.39 -16.44
C ASN A 204 16.37 -12.66 -16.58
N ASP A 205 16.91 -12.58 -17.79
CA ASP A 205 18.35 -12.78 -18.04
C ASP A 205 19.19 -11.66 -17.41
N TRP A 206 18.69 -10.42 -17.49
CA TRP A 206 19.31 -9.28 -16.82
C TRP A 206 19.25 -9.43 -15.30
N ILE A 207 18.11 -9.87 -14.75
CA ILE A 207 17.97 -10.16 -13.31
C ILE A 207 18.97 -11.24 -12.88
N ALA A 208 19.09 -12.33 -13.64
CA ALA A 208 20.01 -13.42 -13.35
C ALA A 208 21.47 -12.95 -13.36
N SER A 209 21.85 -12.17 -14.37
CA SER A 209 23.19 -11.59 -14.50
C SER A 209 23.52 -10.65 -13.34
N LEU A 210 22.59 -9.78 -12.95
CA LEU A 210 22.77 -8.87 -11.82
C LEU A 210 22.86 -9.62 -10.48
N LYS A 211 22.06 -10.69 -10.28
CA LYS A 211 22.18 -11.54 -9.09
C LYS A 211 23.53 -12.24 -9.01
N HIS A 212 24.07 -12.67 -10.14
CA HIS A 212 25.40 -13.26 -10.22
C HIS A 212 26.48 -12.24 -9.82
N LEU A 213 26.40 -11.00 -10.32
CA LEU A 213 27.30 -9.90 -9.93
C LEU A 213 27.23 -9.55 -8.44
N CYS A 214 26.13 -9.87 -7.76
CA CYS A 214 25.98 -9.69 -6.32
C CYS A 214 26.52 -10.86 -5.47
N GLY A 215 27.18 -11.86 -6.08
CA GLY A 215 27.74 -13.01 -5.37
C GLY A 215 26.75 -14.15 -5.08
N GLY A 216 25.58 -14.17 -5.74
CA GLY A 216 24.54 -15.18 -5.50
C GLY A 216 23.70 -14.90 -4.26
N GLY A 217 22.56 -15.59 -4.12
CA GLY A 217 21.67 -15.46 -2.95
C GLY A 217 20.97 -14.10 -2.77
N THR A 218 21.13 -13.14 -3.69
CA THR A 218 20.51 -11.81 -3.63
C THR A 218 19.08 -11.79 -4.17
N SER A 219 18.17 -11.15 -3.42
CA SER A 219 16.77 -11.03 -3.84
C SER A 219 16.67 -10.14 -5.07
N THR A 220 15.68 -10.42 -5.93
CA THR A 220 15.41 -9.59 -7.12
C THR A 220 15.18 -8.13 -6.73
N PHE A 221 14.53 -7.90 -5.59
CA PHE A 221 14.29 -6.56 -5.04
C PHE A 221 15.61 -5.78 -4.83
N CYS A 222 16.57 -6.35 -4.10
CA CYS A 222 17.84 -5.67 -3.80
C CYS A 222 18.60 -5.31 -5.08
N VAL A 223 18.59 -6.21 -6.06
CA VAL A 223 19.19 -5.98 -7.37
C VAL A 223 18.54 -4.81 -8.11
N CYS A 224 17.21 -4.80 -8.23
CA CYS A 224 16.49 -3.76 -8.95
C CYS A 224 16.66 -2.37 -8.30
N THR A 225 16.75 -2.31 -6.97
CA THR A 225 16.97 -1.05 -6.25
C THR A 225 18.38 -0.47 -6.45
N CYS A 226 19.37 -1.30 -6.80
CA CYS A 226 20.73 -0.82 -7.08
C CYS A 226 20.87 -0.13 -8.45
N VAL A 227 19.95 -0.41 -9.39
CA VAL A 227 20.05 0.05 -10.79
C VAL A 227 19.64 1.52 -10.96
N ALA A 228 19.09 2.16 -9.93
CA ALA A 228 18.57 3.51 -10.00
C ALA A 228 19.30 4.44 -9.03
N CYS A 229 20.26 5.23 -9.54
CA CYS A 229 20.56 6.60 -9.07
C CYS A 229 21.75 7.20 -9.83
N ARG A 230 21.53 8.25 -10.62
CA ARG A 230 22.58 9.23 -10.97
C ARG A 230 22.46 10.41 -10.02
N LEU A 231 23.00 10.27 -8.82
CA LEU A 231 23.02 11.34 -7.82
C LEU A 231 24.35 12.10 -7.89
N PRO A 232 24.37 13.40 -7.53
CA PRO A 232 25.63 14.14 -7.37
C PRO A 232 26.55 13.42 -6.38
N PRO A 233 27.87 13.28 -6.66
CA PRO A 233 28.79 12.52 -5.82
C PRO A 233 28.81 12.95 -4.34
N ASP A 234 28.64 14.25 -4.08
CA ASP A 234 28.66 14.84 -2.73
C ASP A 234 27.34 14.72 -1.96
N SER A 235 26.32 14.11 -2.57
CA SER A 235 25.01 13.93 -1.95
C SER A 235 24.90 12.62 -1.17
N GLN A 236 23.94 12.58 -0.24
CA GLN A 236 23.50 11.35 0.42
C GLN A 236 22.36 10.73 -0.38
N ALA A 237 22.49 9.46 -0.69
CA ALA A 237 21.45 8.64 -1.30
C ALA A 237 20.59 7.97 -0.23
N TYR A 238 19.27 8.01 -0.41
CA TYR A 238 18.31 7.41 0.48
C TYR A 238 17.43 6.45 -0.31
N LEU A 239 17.44 5.18 0.08
CA LEU A 239 16.50 4.19 -0.41
C LEU A 239 15.46 3.96 0.69
N VAL A 240 14.19 4.25 0.39
CA VAL A 240 13.07 4.05 1.31
C VAL A 240 12.10 3.05 0.68
N PHE A 241 11.77 1.98 1.40
CA PHE A 241 10.92 0.91 0.89
C PHE A 241 10.04 0.29 1.96
N PRO A 242 8.87 -0.26 1.59
CA PRO A 242 8.00 -0.94 2.53
C PRO A 242 8.52 -2.33 2.87
N ALA A 243 8.41 -2.72 4.13
CA ALA A 243 8.78 -4.04 4.64
C ALA A 243 7.60 -4.66 5.39
N ASP A 244 7.25 -5.89 5.02
CA ASP A 244 6.13 -6.64 5.62
C ASP A 244 6.49 -7.16 7.02
N LEU A 245 5.57 -6.99 7.96
CA LEU A 245 5.73 -7.32 9.37
C LEU A 245 5.15 -8.70 9.72
N ARG A 246 4.29 -9.27 8.85
CA ARG A 246 3.50 -10.47 9.18
C ARG A 246 4.36 -11.62 9.69
N HIS A 247 5.48 -11.88 9.02
CA HIS A 247 6.42 -12.94 9.38
C HIS A 247 7.50 -12.53 10.40
N ARG A 248 7.55 -11.25 10.80
CA ARG A 248 8.52 -10.74 11.78
C ARG A 248 7.98 -10.75 13.21
N MET A 249 6.66 -10.69 13.38
CA MET A 249 6.01 -10.78 14.68
C MET A 249 6.14 -12.18 15.29
N ARG A 250 6.11 -12.29 16.63
CA ARG A 250 6.05 -13.56 17.37
C ARG A 250 4.90 -13.58 18.39
N PRO A 251 3.83 -14.36 18.18
CA PRO A 251 3.60 -15.24 17.02
C PRO A 251 3.45 -14.46 15.71
N PRO A 252 3.73 -15.08 14.55
CA PRO A 252 3.54 -14.45 13.26
C PRO A 252 2.06 -14.10 13.05
N LEU A 253 1.80 -12.99 12.36
CA LEU A 253 0.44 -12.67 11.94
C LEU A 253 -0.03 -13.69 10.89
N SER A 254 -1.34 -13.90 10.81
CA SER A 254 -1.94 -14.66 9.72
C SER A 254 -1.51 -14.08 8.36
N SER A 255 -1.23 -14.94 7.38
CA SER A 255 -1.05 -14.54 5.98
C SER A 255 -2.26 -13.81 5.41
N CYS A 256 -3.43 -14.02 6.00
CA CYS A 256 -4.68 -13.34 5.66
C CYS A 256 -4.97 -12.11 6.53
N TYR A 257 -4.02 -11.64 7.35
CA TYR A 257 -4.18 -10.37 8.07
C TYR A 257 -4.51 -9.22 7.10
N PHE A 258 -5.69 -8.61 7.31
CA PHE A 258 -6.29 -7.65 6.42
C PHE A 258 -6.24 -6.23 7.02
N GLY A 259 -5.20 -5.51 6.64
CA GLY A 259 -4.89 -4.19 7.17
C GLY A 259 -3.51 -3.71 6.73
N ASN A 260 -2.94 -2.74 7.43
CA ASN A 260 -1.54 -2.37 7.24
C ASN A 260 -0.68 -3.14 8.24
N ALA A 261 0.16 -4.06 7.75
CA ALA A 261 1.20 -4.72 8.55
C ALA A 261 2.55 -4.53 7.85
N MET A 262 2.96 -3.27 7.70
CA MET A 262 4.18 -2.89 7.01
C MET A 262 4.82 -1.67 7.66
N PHE A 263 6.14 -1.58 7.67
CA PHE A 263 6.86 -0.34 7.99
C PHE A 263 7.70 0.13 6.82
N TRP A 264 8.04 1.42 6.81
CA TRP A 264 9.02 1.95 5.87
C TRP A 264 10.41 1.80 6.46
N LEU A 265 11.29 1.10 5.73
CA LEU A 265 12.71 1.00 6.04
C LEU A 265 13.49 2.02 5.21
N GLY A 266 14.48 2.64 5.84
CA GLY A 266 15.42 3.53 5.17
C GLY A 266 16.84 2.94 5.16
N VAL A 267 17.50 3.01 4.01
CA VAL A 267 18.92 2.71 3.85
C VAL A 267 19.60 3.95 3.29
N THR A 268 20.73 4.34 3.87
CA THR A 268 21.43 5.57 3.56
C THR A 268 22.88 5.28 3.19
N SER A 269 23.39 5.91 2.14
CA SER A 269 24.81 5.81 1.77
C SER A 269 25.23 7.07 1.00
N ALA A 270 26.52 7.41 1.04
CA ALA A 270 27.02 8.47 0.17
C ALA A 270 26.90 8.04 -1.30
N ALA A 271 26.50 8.98 -2.17
CA ALA A 271 26.32 8.72 -3.60
C ALA A 271 27.65 8.30 -4.26
N ARG A 272 28.76 8.90 -3.85
CA ARG A 272 30.11 8.51 -4.32
C ARG A 272 30.45 7.04 -3.99
N ASP A 273 30.08 6.56 -2.81
CA ASP A 273 30.39 5.20 -2.37
C ASP A 273 29.57 4.20 -3.19
N ILE A 274 28.29 4.51 -3.44
CA ILE A 274 27.42 3.71 -4.32
C ILE A 274 28.00 3.61 -5.75
N ALA A 275 28.63 4.68 -6.25
CA ALA A 275 29.16 4.71 -7.61
C ALA A 275 30.40 3.82 -7.82
N ILE A 276 31.13 3.50 -6.74
CA ILE A 276 32.40 2.74 -6.80
C ILE A 276 32.31 1.35 -6.16
N GLU A 277 31.37 1.14 -5.23
CA GLU A 277 31.19 -0.14 -4.56
C GLU A 277 30.67 -1.24 -5.49
N ALA A 278 31.07 -2.49 -5.22
CA ALA A 278 30.46 -3.64 -5.87
C ALA A 278 28.97 -3.74 -5.54
N LEU A 279 28.15 -4.15 -6.53
CA LEU A 279 26.71 -4.33 -6.35
C LEU A 279 26.36 -5.25 -5.18
N GLY A 280 27.17 -6.28 -4.94
CA GLY A 280 27.01 -7.19 -3.79
C GLY A 280 27.09 -6.47 -2.44
N SER A 281 27.98 -5.48 -2.28
CA SER A 281 28.11 -4.70 -1.04
C SER A 281 26.87 -3.84 -0.80
N ILE A 282 26.36 -3.18 -1.84
CA ILE A 282 25.13 -2.38 -1.76
C ILE A 282 23.93 -3.29 -1.41
N ALA A 283 23.80 -4.42 -2.11
CA ALA A 283 22.74 -5.38 -1.83
C ALA A 283 22.83 -5.97 -0.41
N SER A 284 24.04 -6.21 0.10
CA SER A 284 24.27 -6.68 1.47
C SER A 284 23.83 -5.65 2.51
N ARG A 285 24.05 -4.35 2.26
CA ARG A 285 23.55 -3.28 3.16
C ARG A 285 22.02 -3.25 3.20
N ILE A 286 21.36 -3.34 2.05
CA ILE A 286 19.89 -3.38 1.98
C ILE A 286 19.35 -4.59 2.75
N ARG A 287 19.93 -5.77 2.50
CA ARG A 287 19.54 -7.00 3.19
C ARG A 287 19.79 -6.93 4.69
N GLY A 288 20.96 -6.45 5.11
CA GLY A 288 21.29 -6.28 6.52
C GLY A 288 20.28 -5.39 7.25
N THR A 289 19.79 -4.33 6.60
CA THR A 289 18.71 -3.51 7.17
C THR A 289 17.39 -4.29 7.28
N ILE A 290 17.03 -5.10 6.28
CA ILE A 290 15.82 -5.95 6.36
C ILE A 290 15.94 -6.99 7.49
N ASP A 291 17.11 -7.60 7.64
CA ASP A 291 17.33 -8.67 8.60
C ASP A 291 17.35 -8.19 10.06
N ARG A 292 17.70 -6.92 10.28
CA ARG A 292 17.60 -6.26 11.60
C ARG A 292 16.16 -6.02 12.07
N MET A 293 15.17 -6.18 11.20
CA MET A 293 13.75 -6.06 11.57
C MET A 293 13.28 -7.34 12.26
N ASP A 294 13.59 -7.45 13.54
CA ASP A 294 13.05 -8.51 14.41
C ASP A 294 11.75 -8.08 15.11
N ASP A 295 11.15 -9.04 15.79
CA ASP A 295 9.88 -8.91 16.52
C ASP A 295 9.94 -7.79 17.58
N GLU A 296 11.04 -7.70 18.33
CA GLU A 296 11.18 -6.73 19.41
C GLU A 296 11.27 -5.30 18.86
N LEU A 297 12.08 -5.11 17.81
CA LEU A 297 12.24 -3.83 17.13
C LEU A 297 10.94 -3.36 16.48
N VAL A 298 10.18 -4.28 15.89
CA VAL A 298 8.84 -4.01 15.35
C VAL A 298 7.88 -3.56 16.46
N ARG A 299 7.89 -4.21 17.63
CA ARG A 299 7.05 -3.79 18.77
C ARG A 299 7.44 -2.43 19.34
N PHE A 300 8.73 -2.14 19.45
CA PHE A 300 9.18 -0.80 19.84
C PHE A 300 8.69 0.29 18.88
N ALA A 301 8.64 -0.03 17.58
CA ALA A 301 8.10 0.89 16.59
C ALA A 301 6.59 1.08 16.74
N ILE A 302 5.82 0.00 16.92
CA ILE A 302 4.36 0.05 17.18
C ILE A 302 4.08 0.95 18.39
N ASP A 303 4.75 0.68 19.51
CA ASP A 303 4.61 1.47 20.74
C ASP A 303 4.91 2.95 20.53
N TYR A 304 6.02 3.26 19.86
CA TYR A 304 6.39 4.64 19.56
C TYR A 304 5.32 5.36 18.73
N PHE A 305 4.81 4.70 17.68
CA PHE A 305 3.81 5.32 16.82
C PHE A 305 2.47 5.51 17.55
N GLU A 306 2.09 4.63 18.48
CA GLU A 306 0.87 4.80 19.27
C GLU A 306 1.02 5.93 20.29
N MET A 307 2.17 6.03 20.95
CA MET A 307 2.47 7.17 21.83
C MET A 307 2.46 8.50 21.07
N ALA A 308 3.02 8.54 19.86
CA ALA A 308 3.04 9.74 19.03
C ALA A 308 1.65 10.16 18.51
N GLU A 309 0.65 9.27 18.57
CA GLU A 309 -0.75 9.59 18.28
C GLU A 309 -1.53 10.09 19.51
N MET A 310 -1.15 9.69 20.73
CA MET A 310 -1.96 9.93 21.94
C MET A 310 -1.69 11.25 22.67
N ASP A 311 -0.50 11.87 22.60
CA ASP A 311 -0.28 13.20 23.20
C ASP A 311 1.01 13.89 22.72
N SER A 312 0.95 15.20 22.50
CA SER A 312 2.10 16.13 22.31
C SER A 312 3.19 15.69 21.32
N ARG A 313 3.12 16.18 20.07
CA ARG A 313 4.30 16.19 19.18
C ARG A 313 5.48 16.78 19.97
N PRO A 314 6.60 16.07 20.18
CA PRO A 314 7.83 16.79 20.43
C PRO A 314 8.04 17.72 19.22
N PRO A 315 8.43 18.99 19.43
CA PRO A 315 8.77 19.86 18.33
C PRO A 315 9.78 19.12 17.43
N ARG A 316 9.68 19.32 16.11
CA ARG A 316 10.61 18.69 15.16
C ARG A 316 12.04 18.92 15.66
N GLY A 317 12.70 17.86 16.13
CA GLY A 317 14.10 17.93 16.55
C GLY A 317 14.41 17.55 18.00
N THR A 318 13.46 17.32 18.90
CA THR A 318 13.79 17.01 20.32
C THR A 318 13.49 15.56 20.68
N LEU A 319 14.54 14.82 21.08
CA LEU A 319 14.40 13.57 21.82
C LEU A 319 13.76 13.88 23.19
N PRO A 320 12.79 13.10 23.69
CA PRO A 320 12.46 13.15 25.10
C PRO A 320 13.70 12.72 25.90
N HIS A 321 14.10 13.52 26.88
CA HIS A 321 15.14 13.15 27.83
C HIS A 321 14.67 11.93 28.61
N ILE A 322 15.34 10.79 28.42
CA ILE A 322 15.20 9.62 29.27
C ILE A 322 16.12 9.85 30.47
N THR A 323 15.53 10.17 31.63
CA THR A 323 16.25 10.09 32.91
C THR A 323 16.48 8.61 33.22
N SER A 324 17.74 8.24 33.38
CA SER A 324 18.23 6.93 33.84
C SER A 324 17.64 6.51 35.17
#